data_AF-A0A538GVS5-F1
#
_entry.id   AF-A0A538GVS5-F1
#
_cell.length_a   1.000
_cell.length_b   1.000
_cell.length_c   1.000
_cell.angle_alpha   90.00
_cell.angle_beta   90.00
_cell.angle_gamma   90.00
#
_symmetry.space_group_name_H-M   'P 1'
#
loop_
_entity.id
_entity.type
_entity.pdbx_description
1 polymer ?
#
loop_
_entity_poly.entity_id
_entity_poly.type
_entity_poly.pdbx_seq_one_letter_code
_entity_poly.pdbx_strand_id
1 'polypeptide(L)' 'MPLVQPCSEPGCSTLTMGDLCFEHEQRAQERLAKRLVALSKRFRAPAVALAVAAVAALVGR' A
#
# COMPACT_ATOMS: atom_id res chain seq x y z
N MET A 1 -3.73 -26.77 20.00
CA MET A 1 -3.50 -25.32 19.83
C MET A 1 -4.86 -24.69 19.59
N PRO A 2 -5.26 -23.61 20.27
CA PRO A 2 -6.56 -23.01 20.03
C PRO A 2 -6.63 -22.56 18.57
N LEU A 3 -7.68 -22.97 17.85
CA LEU A 3 -7.93 -22.59 16.45
C LEU A 3 -8.15 -21.07 16.30
N VAL A 4 -8.50 -20.41 17.41
CA VAL A 4 -8.79 -18.99 17.48
C VAL A 4 -7.97 -18.34 18.60
N GLN A 5 -7.41 -17.18 18.31
CA GLN A 5 -6.60 -16.36 19.20
C GLN A 5 -7.16 -14.94 19.25
N PRO A 6 -6.91 -14.17 20.33
CA PRO A 6 -7.32 -12.77 20.37
C PRO A 6 -6.59 -11.97 19.29
N CYS A 7 -7.28 -10.99 18.71
CA CYS A 7 -6.69 -10.04 17.80
C CYS A 7 -5.51 -9.32 18.46
N SER A 8 -4.40 -9.16 17.73
CA SER A 8 -3.20 -8.51 18.24
C SER A 8 -3.31 -6.98 18.34
N GLU A 9 -4.40 -6.38 17.84
CA GLU A 9 -4.58 -4.92 17.87
C GLU A 9 -4.88 -4.46 19.31
N PRO A 10 -4.18 -3.43 19.84
CA PRO A 10 -4.40 -2.91 21.18
C PRO A 10 -5.86 -2.49 21.41
N GLY A 11 -6.49 -3.05 22.44
CA GLY A 11 -7.88 -2.75 22.79
C GLY A 11 -8.92 -3.53 21.97
N CYS A 12 -8.51 -4.45 21.10
CA CYS A 12 -9.42 -5.37 20.42
C CYS A 12 -9.49 -6.71 21.14
N SER A 13 -10.70 -7.15 21.51
CA SER A 13 -10.93 -8.45 22.15
C SER A 13 -11.55 -9.49 21.21
N THR A 14 -11.61 -9.19 19.90
CA THR A 14 -12.19 -10.08 18.90
C THR A 14 -11.32 -11.32 18.70
N LEU A 15 -11.94 -12.49 18.64
CA LEU A 15 -11.26 -13.74 18.31
C LEU A 15 -11.08 -13.87 16.80
N THR A 16 -9.89 -14.29 16.38
CA THR A 16 -9.51 -14.47 14.98
C THR A 16 -8.69 -15.75 14.82
N MET A 17 -8.59 -16.28 13.60
CA MET A 17 -7.69 -17.39 13.28
C MET A 17 -6.28 -16.92 12.87
N GLY A 18 -6.10 -15.63 12.60
CA GLY A 18 -4.83 -15.00 12.20
C GLY A 18 -4.33 -13.98 13.21
N ASP A 19 -3.43 -13.10 12.80
CA ASP A 19 -2.83 -12.09 13.69
C ASP A 19 -3.81 -10.96 14.04
N LEU A 20 -4.68 -10.60 13.09
CA LEU A 20 -5.67 -9.54 13.21
C LEU A 20 -7.08 -10.08 12.93
N CYS A 21 -8.09 -9.40 13.46
CA CYS A 21 -9.46 -9.62 13.02
C CYS A 21 -9.71 -8.95 11.65
N PHE A 22 -10.76 -9.39 10.97
CA PHE A 22 -11.09 -8.95 9.60
C PHE A 22 -11.14 -7.43 9.44
N GLU A 23 -11.75 -6.71 10.39
CA GLU A 23 -11.84 -5.24 10.34
C GLU A 23 -10.46 -4.55 10.42
N HIS A 24 -9.56 -5.07 11.26
CA HIS A 24 -8.22 -4.51 11.40
C HIS A 24 -7.33 -4.84 10.20
N GLU A 25 -7.48 -6.04 9.64
CA GLU A 25 -6.81 -6.41 8.41
C GLU A 25 -7.24 -5.51 7.25
N GLN A 26 -8.55 -5.25 7.12
CA GLN A 26 -9.09 -4.34 6.11
C GLN A 26 -8.54 -2.91 6.28
N ARG A 27 -8.53 -2.37 7.51
CA ARG A 27 -7.93 -1.05 7.80
C ARG A 27 -6.43 -1.00 7.49
N ALA A 28 -5.70 -2.09 7.71
CA ALA A 28 -4.29 -2.17 7.36
C ALA A 28 -4.10 -2.13 5.83
N GLN A 29 -4.91 -2.89 5.09
CA GLN A 29 -4.90 -2.88 3.62
C GLN A 29 -5.24 -1.50 3.04
N GLU A 30 -6.25 -0.80 3.57
CA GLU A 30 -6.58 0.56 3.13
C GLU A 30 -5.42 1.54 3.35
N ARG A 31 -4.74 1.44 4.50
CA ARG A 31 -3.54 2.25 4.79
C ARG A 31 -2.41 1.96 3.80
N LEU A 32 -2.19 0.69 3.47
CA LEU A 32 -1.21 0.29 2.46
C LEU A 32 -1.59 0.80 1.07
N ALA A 33 -2.85 0.66 0.65
CA ALA A 33 -3.35 1.15 -0.62
C ALA A 33 -3.15 2.67 -0.75
N LYS A 34 -3.47 3.44 0.30
CA LYS A 34 -3.22 4.91 0.32
C LYS A 34 -1.73 5.23 0.17
N ARG A 35 -0.85 4.49 0.85
CA ARG A 35 0.61 4.66 0.73
C ARG A 35 1.11 4.34 -0.67
N LEU A 36 0.63 3.26 -1.28
CA LEU A 36 0.98 2.88 -2.65
C LEU A 36 0.52 3.93 -3.66
N VAL A 37 -0.68 4.48 -3.50
CA VAL A 37 -1.18 5.58 -4.35
C VAL A 37 -0.34 6.85 -4.16
N ALA A 38 0.09 7.16 -2.94
CA ALA A 38 0.96 8.30 -2.69
C ALA A 38 2.35 8.12 -3.33
N LEU A 39 2.93 6.92 -3.20
CA LEU A 39 4.20 6.57 -3.83
C LEU A 39 4.11 6.62 -5.36
N SER A 40 3.08 6.02 -5.95
CA SER A 40 2.90 6.04 -7.41
C SER A 40 2.77 7.46 -7.95
N LYS A 41 2.05 8.34 -7.26
CA LYS A 41 1.99 9.77 -7.60
C LYS A 41 3.36 10.45 -7.54
N ARG A 42 4.16 10.15 -6.51
CA ARG A 42 5.51 10.71 -6.35
C ARG A 42 6.45 10.30 -7.48
N PHE A 43 6.36 9.07 -7.97
CA PHE A 43 7.20 8.59 -9.06
C PHE A 43 6.66 8.94 -10.46
N ARG A 44 5.37 9.25 -10.59
CA ARG A 44 4.76 9.59 -11.88
C ARG A 44 5.35 10.86 -12.49
N ALA A 45 5.53 11.92 -11.70
CA ALA A 45 6.10 13.18 -12.21
C ALA A 45 7.54 13.03 -12.74
N PRO A 46 8.51 12.44 -12.00
CA PRO A 46 9.86 12.24 -12.53
C PRO A 46 9.91 11.23 -13.69
N ALA A 47 9.07 10.19 -13.68
CA ALA A 47 8.98 9.26 -14.81
C ALA A 47 8.48 9.93 -16.10
N VAL A 48 7.48 10.82 -15.99
CA VAL A 48 6.98 11.60 -17.13
C VAL A 48 8.04 12.57 -17.64
N ALA A 49 8.76 13.27 -16.74
CA ALA A 49 9.84 14.17 -17.14
C ALA A 49 10.96 13.44 -17.90
N LEU A 50 11.37 12.25 -17.42
CA LEU A 50 12.34 11.39 -18.10
C LEU A 50 11.85 10.93 -19.47
N ALA A 51 10.59 10.52 -19.59
CA ALA A 51 10.01 10.10 -20.86
C ALA A 51 9.98 11.25 -21.88
N VAL A 52 9.60 12.46 -21.45
CA VAL A 52 9.61 13.67 -22.32
C VAL A 52 11.03 14.01 -22.77
N ALA A 53 12.00 13.99 -21.86
CA ALA A 53 13.40 14.26 -22.19
C ALA A 53 13.95 13.24 -23.20
N ALA A 54 13.64 11.95 -23.05
CA ALA A 54 14.05 10.91 -23.98
C ALA A 54 13.45 11.10 -25.38
N VAL A 55 12.16 11.44 -25.47
CA VAL A 55 11.51 11.73 -26.76
C VAL A 55 12.12 12.97 -27.42
N ALA A 56 12.34 14.05 -26.67
CA ALA A 56 12.97 15.26 -27.19
C ALA A 56 14.38 15.00 -27.73
N ALA A 57 15.17 14.17 -27.04
CA ALA A 57 16.51 13.78 -27.48
C ALA A 57 16.50 12.91 -28.76
N LEU A 58 15.46 12.11 -28.98
CA LEU A 58 15.31 11.28 -30.18
C LEU A 58 14.80 12.07 -31.39
N VAL A 59 13.93 13.06 -31.19
CA VAL A 59 13.33 13.87 -32.27
C VAL A 59 14.25 15.04 -32.68
N GLY A 60 15.08 15.55 -31.75
CA GLY A 60 16.03 16.63 -32.03
C GLY A 60 17.32 16.19 -32.74
N ARG A 61 17.40 14.94 -33.20
CA ARG A 61 18.55 14.34 -33.86
C ARG A 61 18.24 14.03 -35.32
#